data_AF-A0A2M6Y5H4-F1
#
_entry.id   AF-A0A2M6Y5H4-F1
#
_cell.length_a   1.000
_cell.length_b   1.000
_cell.length_c   1.000
_cell.angle_alpha   90.00
_cell.angle_beta   90.00
_cell.angle_gamma   90.00
#
_symmetry.space_group_name_H-M   'P 1'
#
loop_
_entity.id
_entity.type
_entity.pdbx_description
1 polymer ?
#
loop_
_entity_poly.entity_id
_entity_poly.type
_entity_poly.pdbx_seq_one_letter_code
_entity_poly.pdbx_strand_id
1 'polypeptide(L)'
;MNKTTIFTIVCVFVLLSGCGLFKQKAAVYYLGKARAAAQQQNLTPAEADAAFAQIDKSFSYAPGSAQAVTVLEDLAEAAVKSGYSKAQELELAALKKMLAQDERFWAAREALVNFLAARGDIGGLADEAVAAEKLASGAGKGEPGVRYCALLTQLAATASAVPWIAAEAALNVNKSPAAFVEKTGFYSSAVAKAADLRKELVQMAGSDPSLKQAAPAELVSAAEVAAADALKNAGEIARAKEFNDRLAAEPAFGRAVEMAVRGNTALVAKDYPKARAFYKGALSQYPGLIDARRQLAEADFQEGVRLAAVGESRKAANQLLGRAYAGADSVINDSPAVSNYLPFLERDKFLGETYALKAAAISAMRAVGGKNIKKKTLARLETEFKSSLDEAIKLSPEGRLARELLERYTKEGF
;
A
#
# COMPACT_ATOMS: atom_id res chain seq x y z
N MET A 1 -43.49 1.95 -53.45
CA MET A 1 -42.56 0.89 -53.00
C MET A 1 -43.05 -0.44 -53.57
N ASN A 2 -42.23 -1.12 -54.37
CA ASN A 2 -42.59 -2.43 -54.94
C ASN A 2 -42.68 -3.48 -53.83
N LYS A 3 -43.66 -4.39 -53.91
CA LYS A 3 -43.88 -5.47 -52.93
C LYS A 3 -42.62 -6.31 -52.65
N THR A 4 -41.76 -6.44 -53.65
CA THR A 4 -40.44 -7.08 -53.57
C THR A 4 -39.48 -6.35 -52.63
N THR A 5 -39.48 -5.02 -52.58
CA THR A 5 -38.59 -4.23 -51.72
C THR A 5 -38.98 -4.34 -50.24
N ILE A 6 -40.28 -4.41 -49.94
CA ILE A 6 -40.79 -4.61 -48.57
C ILE A 6 -40.43 -6.01 -48.08
N PHE A 7 -40.58 -7.04 -48.93
CA PHE A 7 -40.26 -8.42 -48.58
C PHE A 7 -38.77 -8.61 -48.31
N THR A 8 -37.88 -8.00 -49.10
CA THR A 8 -36.43 -8.05 -48.87
C THR A 8 -36.02 -7.34 -47.59
N ILE A 9 -36.61 -6.19 -47.26
CA ILE A 9 -36.33 -5.46 -46.01
C ILE A 9 -36.79 -6.27 -44.79
N VAL A 10 -37.96 -6.89 -44.84
CA VAL A 10 -38.48 -7.74 -43.75
C VAL A 10 -37.64 -9.01 -43.60
N CYS A 11 -37.24 -9.67 -44.68
CA CYS A 11 -36.34 -10.84 -44.61
C CYS A 11 -34.95 -10.48 -44.09
N VAL A 12 -34.39 -9.33 -44.46
CA VAL A 12 -33.10 -8.84 -43.93
C VAL A 12 -33.22 -8.49 -42.45
N PHE A 13 -34.32 -7.85 -42.01
CA PHE A 13 -34.57 -7.60 -40.59
C PHE A 13 -34.76 -8.88 -39.78
N VAL A 14 -35.44 -9.89 -40.30
CA VAL A 14 -35.64 -11.20 -39.65
C VAL A 14 -34.35 -12.02 -39.60
N LEU A 15 -33.51 -11.96 -40.65
CA LEU A 15 -32.19 -12.62 -40.68
C LEU A 15 -31.17 -11.93 -39.76
N LEU A 16 -31.23 -10.60 -39.61
CA LEU A 16 -30.38 -9.84 -38.69
C LEU A 16 -30.82 -10.01 -37.23
N SER A 17 -32.13 -10.08 -36.95
CA SER A 17 -32.66 -10.33 -35.59
C SER A 17 -32.55 -11.78 -35.14
N GLY A 18 -32.63 -12.76 -36.05
CA GLY A 18 -32.39 -14.18 -35.77
C GLY A 18 -30.95 -14.48 -35.34
N CYS A 19 -29.96 -13.79 -35.91
CA CYS A 19 -28.55 -13.89 -35.52
C CYS A 19 -28.30 -13.36 -34.10
N GLY A 20 -29.00 -12.32 -33.67
CA GLY A 20 -28.86 -11.75 -32.32
C GLY A 20 -29.33 -12.70 -31.22
N LEU A 21 -30.51 -13.29 -31.39
CA LEU A 21 -31.07 -14.24 -30.42
C LEU A 21 -30.24 -15.53 -30.31
N PHE A 22 -29.69 -16.02 -31.42
CA PHE A 22 -28.80 -17.19 -31.40
C PHE A 22 -27.51 -16.90 -30.62
N LYS A 23 -26.84 -15.78 -30.92
CA LYS A 23 -25.62 -15.37 -30.20
C LYS A 23 -25.90 -15.18 -28.70
N GLN A 24 -27.02 -14.55 -28.35
CA GLN A 24 -27.40 -14.37 -26.94
C GLN A 24 -27.63 -15.70 -26.22
N LYS A 25 -28.34 -16.66 -26.86
CA LYS A 25 -28.53 -18.01 -26.29
C LYS A 25 -27.22 -18.76 -26.13
N ALA A 26 -26.32 -18.67 -27.12
CA ALA A 26 -25.00 -19.27 -27.04
C ALA A 26 -24.17 -18.64 -25.90
N ALA A 27 -24.17 -17.31 -25.79
CA ALA A 27 -23.49 -16.59 -24.70
C ALA A 27 -23.98 -17.06 -23.32
N VAL A 28 -25.31 -17.14 -23.12
CA VAL A 28 -25.92 -17.60 -21.86
C VAL A 28 -25.60 -19.07 -21.58
N TYR A 29 -25.63 -19.93 -22.60
CA TYR A 29 -25.30 -21.35 -22.46
C TYR A 29 -23.86 -21.55 -21.96
N TYR A 30 -22.89 -20.88 -22.58
CA TYR A 30 -21.49 -20.98 -22.18
C TYR A 30 -21.24 -20.34 -20.81
N LEU A 31 -21.87 -19.20 -20.53
CA LEU A 31 -21.77 -18.54 -19.23
C LEU A 31 -22.37 -19.38 -18.10
N GLY A 32 -23.47 -20.08 -18.38
CA GLY A 32 -24.11 -21.00 -17.44
C GLY A 32 -23.20 -22.17 -17.06
N LYS A 33 -22.40 -22.68 -17.99
CA LYS A 33 -21.39 -23.72 -17.70
C LYS A 33 -20.27 -23.20 -16.81
N ALA A 34 -19.73 -22.02 -17.11
CA ALA A 34 -18.71 -21.40 -16.27
C ALA A 34 -19.23 -21.11 -14.85
N ARG A 35 -20.47 -20.61 -14.74
CA ARG A 35 -21.13 -20.38 -13.45
C ARG A 35 -21.34 -21.66 -12.65
N ALA A 36 -21.78 -22.74 -13.31
CA ALA A 36 -21.93 -24.03 -12.64
C ALA A 36 -20.60 -24.55 -12.10
N ALA A 37 -19.50 -24.31 -12.83
CA ALA A 37 -18.16 -24.65 -12.39
C ALA A 37 -17.74 -23.80 -11.17
N ALA A 38 -17.95 -22.47 -11.20
CA ALA A 38 -17.65 -21.56 -10.09
C ALA A 38 -18.36 -21.92 -8.76
N GLN A 39 -19.48 -22.63 -8.82
CA GLN A 39 -20.23 -23.09 -7.64
C GLN A 39 -19.74 -24.42 -7.06
N GLN A 40 -18.80 -25.09 -7.72
CA GLN A 40 -18.24 -26.36 -7.23
C GLN A 40 -17.24 -26.12 -6.09
N GLN A 41 -17.29 -26.99 -5.08
CA GLN A 41 -16.38 -26.91 -3.93
C GLN A 41 -14.96 -27.41 -4.23
N ASN A 42 -14.80 -28.32 -5.19
CA ASN A 42 -13.52 -28.93 -5.55
C ASN A 42 -13.39 -28.99 -7.07
N LEU A 43 -12.92 -27.90 -7.68
CA LEU A 43 -12.61 -27.84 -9.11
C LEU A 43 -11.30 -28.56 -9.41
N THR A 44 -11.32 -29.55 -10.30
CA THR A 44 -10.06 -30.07 -10.83
C THR A 44 -9.42 -29.06 -11.80
N PRO A 45 -8.09 -29.10 -12.00
CA PRO A 45 -7.42 -28.21 -12.96
C PRO A 45 -8.01 -28.25 -14.38
N ALA A 46 -8.40 -29.43 -14.86
CA ALA A 46 -8.99 -29.59 -16.19
C ALA A 46 -10.39 -28.98 -16.29
N GLU A 47 -11.19 -29.08 -15.22
CA GLU A 47 -12.51 -28.44 -15.15
C GLU A 47 -12.39 -26.93 -15.06
N ALA A 48 -11.40 -26.41 -14.32
CA ALA A 48 -11.11 -24.99 -14.26
C ALA A 48 -10.72 -24.44 -15.64
N ASP A 49 -9.77 -25.07 -16.33
CA ASP A 49 -9.37 -24.69 -17.70
C ASP A 49 -10.56 -24.69 -18.67
N ALA A 50 -11.38 -25.75 -18.61
CA ALA A 50 -12.57 -25.86 -19.44
C ALA A 50 -13.59 -24.76 -19.14
N ALA A 51 -13.74 -24.36 -17.87
CA ALA A 51 -14.64 -23.30 -17.42
C ALA A 51 -14.17 -21.92 -17.87
N PHE A 52 -12.88 -21.59 -17.73
CA PHE A 52 -12.29 -20.35 -18.27
C PHE A 52 -12.46 -20.28 -19.80
N ALA A 53 -12.29 -21.40 -20.51
CA ALA A 53 -12.57 -21.47 -21.94
C ALA A 53 -14.07 -21.25 -22.28
N GLN A 54 -15.01 -21.55 -21.38
CA GLN A 54 -16.42 -21.20 -21.59
C GLN A 54 -16.69 -19.71 -21.40
N ILE A 55 -15.99 -19.03 -20.49
CA ILE A 55 -16.06 -17.56 -20.39
C ILE A 55 -15.64 -16.94 -21.71
N ASP A 56 -14.51 -17.38 -22.26
CA ASP A 56 -14.00 -16.93 -23.56
C ASP A 56 -15.01 -17.11 -24.69
N LYS A 57 -15.65 -18.28 -24.75
CA LYS A 57 -16.70 -18.55 -25.74
C LYS A 57 -17.90 -17.64 -25.52
N SER A 58 -18.38 -17.51 -24.28
CA SER A 58 -19.50 -16.63 -23.95
C SER A 58 -19.25 -15.20 -24.40
N PHE A 59 -18.07 -14.67 -24.07
CA PHE A 59 -17.65 -13.33 -24.44
C PHE A 59 -17.59 -13.14 -25.96
N SER A 60 -17.10 -14.13 -26.72
CA SER A 60 -17.08 -14.05 -28.19
C SER A 60 -18.48 -13.88 -28.82
N TYR A 61 -19.52 -14.38 -28.15
CA TYR A 61 -20.91 -14.23 -28.58
C TYR A 61 -21.58 -12.95 -28.03
N ALA A 62 -21.15 -12.48 -26.85
CA ALA A 62 -21.67 -11.26 -26.22
C ALA A 62 -20.53 -10.41 -25.57
N PRO A 63 -19.79 -9.61 -26.36
CA PRO A 63 -18.59 -8.90 -25.90
C PRO A 63 -18.81 -7.76 -24.91
N GLY A 64 -20.05 -7.38 -24.61
CA GLY A 64 -20.39 -6.34 -23.64
C GLY A 64 -21.02 -6.88 -22.35
N SER A 65 -20.96 -8.19 -22.13
CA SER A 65 -21.67 -8.84 -21.02
C SER A 65 -20.95 -8.60 -19.68
N ALA A 66 -21.42 -7.61 -18.90
CA ALA A 66 -20.94 -7.40 -17.53
C ALA A 66 -21.07 -8.67 -16.65
N GLN A 67 -22.12 -9.46 -16.89
CA GLN A 67 -22.31 -10.74 -16.19
C GLN A 67 -21.19 -11.75 -16.47
N ALA A 68 -20.51 -11.66 -17.62
CA ALA A 68 -19.36 -12.50 -17.93
C ALA A 68 -18.15 -12.16 -17.05
N VAL A 69 -17.98 -10.88 -16.70
CA VAL A 69 -16.94 -10.41 -15.77
C VAL A 69 -17.23 -10.94 -14.36
N THR A 70 -18.45 -10.79 -13.86
CA THR A 70 -18.81 -11.31 -12.52
C THR A 70 -18.57 -12.82 -12.39
N VAL A 71 -18.97 -13.61 -13.40
CA VAL A 71 -18.76 -15.07 -13.35
C VAL A 71 -17.28 -15.42 -13.52
N LEU A 72 -16.49 -14.59 -14.21
CA LEU A 72 -15.04 -14.77 -14.30
C LEU A 72 -14.38 -14.61 -12.93
N GLU A 73 -14.74 -13.56 -12.19
CA GLU A 73 -14.24 -13.30 -10.82
C GLU A 73 -14.63 -14.44 -9.86
N ASP A 74 -15.91 -14.84 -9.86
CA ASP A 74 -16.42 -15.97 -9.06
C ASP A 74 -15.65 -17.27 -9.37
N LEU A 75 -15.42 -17.54 -10.66
CA LEU A 75 -14.69 -18.72 -11.11
C LEU A 75 -13.23 -18.67 -10.66
N ALA A 76 -12.57 -17.52 -10.77
CA ALA A 76 -11.20 -17.34 -10.36
C ALA A 76 -11.05 -17.55 -8.84
N GLU A 77 -11.94 -16.98 -8.04
CA GLU A 77 -11.96 -17.18 -6.59
C GLU A 77 -12.17 -18.65 -6.22
N ALA A 78 -13.16 -19.33 -6.83
CA ALA A 78 -13.43 -20.75 -6.59
C ALA A 78 -12.25 -21.65 -6.98
N ALA A 79 -11.61 -21.36 -8.12
CA ALA A 79 -10.44 -22.09 -8.59
C ALA A 79 -9.23 -21.89 -7.68
N VAL A 80 -8.97 -20.66 -7.20
CA VAL A 80 -7.91 -20.39 -6.21
C VAL A 80 -8.18 -21.14 -4.90
N LYS A 81 -9.42 -21.12 -4.39
CA LYS A 81 -9.79 -21.87 -3.17
C LYS A 81 -9.60 -23.38 -3.33
N SER A 82 -9.76 -23.90 -4.55
CA SER A 82 -9.49 -25.31 -4.89
C SER A 82 -8.00 -25.62 -5.11
N GLY A 83 -7.11 -24.64 -4.96
CA GLY A 83 -5.66 -24.80 -5.13
C GLY A 83 -5.17 -24.71 -6.58
N TYR A 84 -5.98 -24.18 -7.51
CA TYR A 84 -5.59 -24.04 -8.91
C TYR A 84 -4.68 -22.82 -9.13
N SER A 85 -3.38 -23.06 -9.31
CA SER A 85 -2.35 -22.02 -9.35
C SER A 85 -2.43 -21.06 -10.55
N LYS A 86 -3.04 -21.48 -11.68
CA LYS A 86 -3.15 -20.64 -12.90
C LYS A 86 -4.41 -19.76 -12.94
N ALA A 87 -5.32 -19.88 -11.97
CA ALA A 87 -6.60 -19.18 -11.99
C ALA A 87 -6.45 -17.67 -12.21
N GLN A 88 -5.54 -17.03 -11.46
CA GLN A 88 -5.29 -15.59 -11.56
C GLN A 88 -4.65 -15.17 -12.90
N GLU A 89 -3.82 -16.03 -13.50
CA GLU A 89 -3.22 -15.75 -14.81
C GLU A 89 -4.30 -15.78 -15.91
N LEU A 90 -5.23 -16.74 -15.84
CA LEU A 90 -6.34 -16.88 -16.77
C LEU A 90 -7.35 -15.74 -16.62
N GLU A 91 -7.65 -15.32 -15.39
CA GLU A 91 -8.48 -14.14 -15.11
C GLU A 91 -7.88 -12.87 -15.73
N LEU A 92 -6.60 -12.58 -15.45
CA LEU A 92 -5.91 -11.43 -16.02
C LEU A 92 -5.89 -11.45 -17.55
N ALA A 93 -5.62 -12.62 -18.14
CA ALA A 93 -5.61 -12.80 -19.59
C ALA A 93 -7.00 -12.56 -20.20
N ALA A 94 -8.07 -13.07 -19.57
CA ALA A 94 -9.44 -12.86 -20.00
C ALA A 94 -9.81 -11.38 -19.94
N LEU A 95 -9.56 -10.69 -18.83
CA LEU A 95 -9.83 -9.25 -18.69
C LEU A 95 -9.09 -8.41 -19.74
N LYS A 96 -7.79 -8.67 -19.95
CA LYS A 96 -7.00 -8.00 -21.00
C LYS A 96 -7.56 -8.25 -22.41
N LYS A 97 -7.99 -9.49 -22.69
CA LYS A 97 -8.61 -9.84 -23.97
C LYS A 97 -9.95 -9.13 -24.16
N MET A 98 -10.74 -8.99 -23.09
CA MET A 98 -11.99 -8.23 -23.13
C MET A 98 -11.75 -6.76 -23.49
N LEU A 99 -10.75 -6.13 -22.86
CA LEU A 99 -10.37 -4.74 -23.14
C LEU A 99 -9.72 -4.54 -24.52
N ALA A 100 -9.03 -5.54 -25.05
CA ALA A 100 -8.51 -5.50 -26.40
C ALA A 100 -9.61 -5.53 -27.47
N GLN A 101 -10.78 -6.10 -27.14
CA GLN A 101 -11.93 -6.11 -28.04
C GLN A 101 -12.78 -4.83 -27.93
N ASP A 102 -12.95 -4.31 -26.71
CA ASP A 102 -13.60 -3.03 -26.47
C ASP A 102 -12.91 -2.29 -25.31
N GLU A 103 -12.14 -1.25 -25.65
CA GLU A 103 -11.43 -0.43 -24.68
C GLU A 103 -12.38 0.36 -23.76
N ARG A 104 -13.69 0.44 -24.07
CA ARG A 104 -14.71 1.12 -23.28
C ARG A 104 -15.56 0.14 -22.46
N PHE A 105 -15.14 -1.12 -22.38
CA PHE A 105 -15.84 -2.09 -21.56
C PHE A 105 -15.53 -1.88 -20.07
N TRP A 106 -16.26 -0.94 -19.47
CA TRP A 106 -16.00 -0.42 -18.12
C TRP A 106 -16.04 -1.48 -17.03
N ALA A 107 -16.90 -2.51 -17.15
CA ALA A 107 -16.94 -3.61 -16.18
C ALA A 107 -15.62 -4.40 -16.16
N ALA A 108 -15.03 -4.67 -17.34
CA ALA A 108 -13.74 -5.35 -17.41
C ALA A 108 -12.59 -4.46 -16.91
N ARG A 109 -12.66 -3.12 -17.10
CA ARG A 109 -11.65 -2.19 -16.54
C ARG A 109 -11.71 -2.14 -15.02
N GLU A 110 -12.91 -2.04 -14.47
CA GLU A 110 -13.13 -2.01 -13.02
C GLU A 110 -12.63 -3.29 -12.36
N ALA A 111 -13.01 -4.46 -12.87
CA ALA A 111 -12.50 -5.75 -12.41
C ALA A 111 -10.98 -5.86 -12.56
N LEU A 112 -10.39 -5.36 -13.66
CA LEU A 112 -8.94 -5.34 -13.84
C LEU A 112 -8.23 -4.48 -12.78
N VAL A 113 -8.75 -3.30 -12.48
CA VAL A 113 -8.20 -2.43 -11.42
C VAL A 113 -8.25 -3.14 -10.07
N ASN A 114 -9.39 -3.74 -9.71
CA ASN A 114 -9.53 -4.47 -8.45
C ASN A 114 -8.57 -5.66 -8.37
N PHE A 115 -8.45 -6.44 -9.45
CA PHE A 115 -7.53 -7.56 -9.54
C PHE A 115 -6.08 -7.13 -9.31
N LEU A 116 -5.64 -6.05 -9.97
CA LEU A 116 -4.28 -5.52 -9.83
C LEU A 116 -4.05 -4.94 -8.44
N ALA A 117 -5.04 -4.23 -7.89
CA ALA A 117 -5.00 -3.68 -6.54
C ALA A 117 -4.92 -4.77 -5.46
N ALA A 118 -5.68 -5.86 -5.58
CA ALA A 118 -5.63 -6.97 -4.64
C ALA A 118 -4.25 -7.66 -4.61
N ARG A 119 -3.52 -7.63 -5.73
CA ARG A 119 -2.17 -8.19 -5.86
C ARG A 119 -1.05 -7.22 -5.51
N GLY A 120 -1.35 -5.94 -5.35
CA GLY A 120 -0.34 -4.90 -5.23
C GLY A 120 0.52 -4.73 -6.48
N ASP A 121 -0.03 -4.99 -7.67
CA ASP A 121 0.67 -4.80 -8.94
C ASP A 121 0.69 -3.31 -9.32
N ILE A 122 1.62 -2.56 -8.71
CA ILE A 122 1.78 -1.11 -8.94
C ILE A 122 2.08 -0.82 -10.42
N GLY A 123 2.84 -1.70 -11.10
CA GLY A 123 3.16 -1.55 -12.52
C GLY A 123 1.91 -1.66 -13.39
N GLY A 124 1.11 -2.71 -13.19
CA GLY A 124 -0.15 -2.88 -13.89
C GLY A 124 -1.16 -1.76 -13.61
N LEU A 125 -1.25 -1.27 -12.36
CA LEU A 125 -2.11 -0.13 -12.02
C LEU A 125 -1.66 1.16 -12.72
N ALA A 126 -0.35 1.39 -12.84
CA ALA A 126 0.20 2.53 -13.57
C ALA A 126 -0.12 2.43 -15.07
N ASP A 127 0.03 1.25 -15.68
CA ASP A 127 -0.30 1.02 -17.08
C ASP A 127 -1.80 1.27 -17.35
N GLU A 128 -2.67 0.80 -16.47
CA GLU A 128 -4.12 1.02 -16.57
C GLU A 128 -4.50 2.50 -16.39
N ALA A 129 -3.88 3.20 -15.45
CA ALA A 129 -4.06 4.64 -15.28
C ALA A 129 -3.64 5.43 -16.54
N VAL A 130 -2.52 5.05 -17.18
CA VAL A 130 -2.06 5.66 -18.44
C VAL A 130 -3.00 5.33 -19.60
N ALA A 131 -3.50 4.09 -19.68
CA ALA A 131 -4.48 3.69 -20.69
C ALA A 131 -5.79 4.50 -20.54
N ALA A 132 -6.29 4.65 -19.31
CA ALA A 132 -7.45 5.46 -19.00
C ALA A 132 -7.23 6.96 -19.30
N GLU A 133 -6.05 7.50 -19.01
CA GLU A 133 -5.68 8.87 -19.37
C GLU A 133 -5.70 9.08 -20.89
N LYS A 134 -5.18 8.12 -21.66
CA LYS A 134 -5.23 8.16 -23.13
C LYS A 134 -6.66 8.13 -23.64
N LEU A 135 -7.57 7.38 -23.02
CA LEU A 135 -8.99 7.42 -23.37
C LEU A 135 -9.63 8.78 -23.05
N ALA A 136 -9.23 9.40 -21.93
CA ALA A 136 -9.64 10.76 -21.61
C ALA A 136 -8.99 11.82 -22.53
N SER A 137 -7.85 11.54 -23.20
CA SER A 137 -6.98 12.52 -23.90
C SER A 137 -6.61 12.28 -25.41
N GLY A 138 -6.91 11.13 -26.07
CA GLY A 138 -6.81 10.85 -27.55
C GLY A 138 -8.05 11.04 -28.47
N ALA A 139 -7.93 11.37 -29.77
CA ALA A 139 -9.04 11.87 -30.64
C ALA A 139 -10.22 10.90 -30.90
N GLY A 140 -11.47 11.42 -31.04
CA GLY A 140 -12.73 10.64 -31.13
C GLY A 140 -13.67 10.80 -29.92
N LYS A 141 -13.56 11.96 -29.27
CA LYS A 141 -13.34 12.02 -27.82
C LYS A 141 -14.03 13.23 -27.17
N GLY A 142 -15.22 13.51 -27.68
CA GLY A 142 -16.08 14.59 -27.22
C GLY A 142 -17.26 14.13 -26.37
N GLU A 143 -17.48 12.82 -26.21
CA GLU A 143 -18.60 12.31 -25.40
C GLU A 143 -18.29 12.44 -23.92
N PRO A 144 -19.02 13.30 -23.18
CA PRO A 144 -18.72 13.59 -21.79
C PRO A 144 -18.78 12.34 -20.90
N GLY A 145 -19.67 11.40 -21.20
CA GLY A 145 -19.80 10.13 -20.47
C GLY A 145 -18.58 9.21 -20.59
N VAL A 146 -18.01 9.06 -21.79
CA VAL A 146 -16.80 8.26 -22.00
C VAL A 146 -15.61 8.86 -21.27
N ARG A 147 -15.44 10.20 -21.35
CA ARG A 147 -14.39 10.90 -20.60
C ARG A 147 -14.58 10.73 -19.10
N TYR A 148 -15.81 10.86 -18.60
CA TYR A 148 -16.12 10.70 -17.19
C TYR A 148 -15.76 9.29 -16.68
N CYS A 149 -16.16 8.23 -17.40
CA CYS A 149 -15.78 6.86 -17.04
C CYS A 149 -14.26 6.62 -17.12
N ALA A 150 -13.59 7.16 -18.13
CA ALA A 150 -12.13 7.06 -18.23
C ALA A 150 -11.42 7.72 -17.04
N LEU A 151 -11.88 8.91 -16.61
CA LEU A 151 -11.35 9.59 -15.43
C LEU A 151 -11.64 8.83 -14.13
N LEU A 152 -12.80 8.18 -14.01
CA LEU A 152 -13.10 7.28 -12.88
C LEU A 152 -12.12 6.11 -12.84
N THR A 153 -11.86 5.46 -13.97
CA THR A 153 -10.87 4.37 -14.05
C THR A 153 -9.48 4.86 -13.70
N GLN A 154 -9.06 6.01 -14.23
CA GLN A 154 -7.77 6.61 -13.91
C GLN A 154 -7.63 6.90 -12.41
N LEU A 155 -8.69 7.46 -11.79
CA LEU A 155 -8.72 7.70 -10.35
C LEU A 155 -8.64 6.39 -9.56
N ALA A 156 -9.46 5.39 -9.90
CA ALA A 156 -9.47 4.10 -9.23
C ALA A 156 -8.10 3.44 -9.27
N ALA A 157 -7.46 3.39 -10.45
CA ALA A 157 -6.15 2.79 -10.64
C ALA A 157 -5.04 3.54 -9.88
N THR A 158 -5.00 4.87 -10.03
CA THR A 158 -3.99 5.73 -9.37
C THR A 158 -4.12 5.66 -7.86
N ALA A 159 -5.34 5.78 -7.33
CA ALA A 159 -5.60 5.78 -5.90
C ALA A 159 -5.37 4.40 -5.26
N SER A 160 -5.72 3.32 -5.96
CA SER A 160 -5.46 1.95 -5.49
C SER A 160 -3.96 1.62 -5.39
N ALA A 161 -3.11 2.29 -6.16
CA ALA A 161 -1.66 2.12 -6.08
C ALA A 161 -1.04 2.77 -4.83
N VAL A 162 -1.64 3.84 -4.30
CA VAL A 162 -1.12 4.64 -3.18
C VAL A 162 -0.74 3.82 -1.95
N PRO A 163 -1.61 2.95 -1.37
CA PRO A 163 -1.25 2.17 -0.19
C PRO A 163 -0.09 1.20 -0.44
N TRP A 164 0.01 0.63 -1.64
CA TRP A 164 1.11 -0.27 -2.01
C TRP A 164 2.43 0.48 -2.17
N ILE A 165 2.41 1.66 -2.81
CA ILE A 165 3.60 2.51 -2.92
C ILE A 165 4.10 2.93 -1.53
N ALA A 166 3.19 3.29 -0.61
CA ALA A 166 3.55 3.63 0.77
C ALA A 166 4.17 2.43 1.50
N ALA A 167 3.61 1.23 1.34
CA ALA A 167 4.17 0.02 1.93
C ALA A 167 5.57 -0.32 1.38
N GLU A 168 5.77 -0.21 0.06
CA GLU A 168 7.09 -0.38 -0.54
C GLU A 168 8.10 0.67 -0.07
N ALA A 169 7.69 1.94 0.05
CA ALA A 169 8.54 3.00 0.57
C ALA A 169 8.97 2.69 2.02
N ALA A 170 8.04 2.32 2.89
CA ALA A 170 8.31 1.94 4.28
C ALA A 170 9.29 0.75 4.38
N LEU A 171 9.17 -0.25 3.50
CA LEU A 171 10.12 -1.38 3.45
C LEU A 171 11.52 -0.94 2.99
N ASN A 172 11.60 0.02 2.07
CA ASN A 172 12.86 0.49 1.50
C ASN A 172 13.66 1.40 2.45
N VAL A 173 13.03 1.98 3.48
CA VAL A 173 13.72 2.71 4.58
C VAL A 173 14.82 1.86 5.23
N ASN A 174 14.74 0.54 5.17
CA ASN A 174 15.73 -0.38 5.75
C ASN A 174 16.62 -1.07 4.71
N LYS A 175 16.43 -0.82 3.40
CA LYS A 175 17.06 -1.60 2.33
C LYS A 175 17.85 -0.77 1.33
N SER A 176 17.25 0.29 0.80
CA SER A 176 17.78 1.02 -0.36
C SER A 176 17.42 2.49 -0.29
N PRO A 177 18.41 3.39 -0.13
CA PRO A 177 18.15 4.83 -0.13
C PRO A 177 17.49 5.31 -1.42
N ALA A 178 17.99 4.82 -2.57
CA ALA A 178 17.50 5.22 -3.88
C ALA A 178 16.02 4.82 -4.07
N ALA A 179 15.69 3.56 -3.75
CA ALA A 179 14.31 3.08 -3.86
C ALA A 179 13.39 3.77 -2.86
N PHE A 180 13.86 4.09 -1.65
CA PHE A 180 13.07 4.85 -0.67
C PHE A 180 12.72 6.25 -1.20
N VAL A 181 13.70 7.00 -1.70
CA VAL A 181 13.48 8.34 -2.26
C VAL A 181 12.55 8.28 -3.47
N GLU A 182 12.81 7.36 -4.40
CA GLU A 182 11.98 7.15 -5.59
C GLU A 182 10.51 6.88 -5.22
N LYS A 183 10.26 5.92 -4.32
CA LYS A 183 8.90 5.54 -3.91
C LYS A 183 8.19 6.66 -3.15
N THR A 184 8.92 7.47 -2.39
CA THR A 184 8.37 8.66 -1.74
C THR A 184 7.93 9.72 -2.76
N GLY A 185 8.70 9.88 -3.84
CA GLY A 185 8.34 10.73 -4.98
C GLY A 185 7.08 10.21 -5.71
N PHE A 186 7.04 8.91 -6.00
CA PHE A 186 5.87 8.28 -6.62
C PHE A 186 4.62 8.39 -5.75
N TYR A 187 4.74 8.19 -4.44
CA TYR A 187 3.64 8.38 -3.50
C TYR A 187 3.06 9.79 -3.59
N SER A 188 3.91 10.81 -3.48
CA SER A 188 3.49 12.23 -3.53
C SER A 188 2.84 12.60 -4.86
N SER A 189 3.36 12.04 -5.96
CA SER A 189 2.82 12.28 -7.30
C SER A 189 1.45 11.60 -7.48
N ALA A 190 1.30 10.37 -7.01
CA ALA A 190 0.06 9.61 -7.08
C ALA A 190 -1.06 10.24 -6.24
N VAL A 191 -0.78 10.67 -5.01
CA VAL A 191 -1.79 11.34 -4.16
C VAL A 191 -2.22 12.68 -4.73
N ALA A 192 -1.29 13.47 -5.27
CA ALA A 192 -1.61 14.73 -5.94
C ALA A 192 -2.50 14.50 -7.17
N LYS A 193 -2.12 13.55 -8.04
CA LYS A 193 -2.91 13.18 -9.22
C LYS A 193 -4.30 12.66 -8.84
N ALA A 194 -4.41 11.82 -7.81
CA ALA A 194 -5.70 11.33 -7.32
C ALA A 194 -6.59 12.47 -6.79
N ALA A 195 -6.01 13.44 -6.08
CA ALA A 195 -6.74 14.62 -5.62
C ALA A 195 -7.24 15.49 -6.79
N ASP A 196 -6.41 15.72 -7.80
CA ASP A 196 -6.76 16.48 -9.00
C ASP A 196 -7.88 15.79 -9.81
N LEU A 197 -7.74 14.48 -10.06
CA LEU A 197 -8.75 13.68 -10.74
C LEU A 197 -10.09 13.69 -10.01
N ARG A 198 -10.07 13.53 -8.68
CA ARG A 198 -11.28 13.60 -7.86
C ARG A 198 -11.95 14.97 -7.97
N LYS A 199 -11.18 16.05 -7.92
CA LYS A 199 -11.70 17.42 -8.08
C LYS A 199 -12.34 17.62 -9.45
N GLU A 200 -11.69 17.15 -10.51
CA GLU A 200 -12.20 17.23 -11.88
C GLU A 200 -13.51 16.44 -12.05
N LEU A 201 -13.58 15.22 -11.53
CA LEU A 201 -14.79 14.39 -11.55
C LEU A 201 -15.96 15.05 -10.81
N VAL A 202 -15.72 15.62 -9.62
CA VAL A 202 -16.72 16.37 -8.86
C VAL A 202 -17.22 17.58 -9.65
N GLN A 203 -16.31 18.31 -10.30
CA GLN A 203 -16.68 19.46 -11.14
C GLN A 203 -17.52 19.05 -12.35
N MET A 204 -17.15 17.95 -13.03
CA MET A 204 -17.90 17.42 -14.16
C MET A 204 -19.31 16.97 -13.74
N ALA A 205 -19.44 16.18 -12.67
CA ALA A 205 -20.72 15.72 -12.16
C ALA A 205 -21.59 16.86 -11.58
N GLY A 206 -20.97 17.92 -11.05
CA GLY A 206 -21.68 19.12 -10.62
C GLY A 206 -22.23 19.95 -11.78
N SER A 207 -21.52 19.96 -12.92
CA SER A 207 -21.95 20.65 -14.14
C SER A 207 -23.00 19.86 -14.91
N ASP A 208 -22.89 18.52 -14.90
CA ASP A 208 -23.84 17.60 -15.52
C ASP A 208 -24.00 16.34 -14.64
N PRO A 209 -25.04 16.29 -13.78
CA PRO A 209 -25.30 15.15 -12.91
C PRO A 209 -25.63 13.85 -13.66
N SER A 210 -26.06 13.93 -14.93
CA SER A 210 -26.41 12.75 -15.73
C SER A 210 -25.20 11.86 -16.00
N LEU A 211 -23.99 12.44 -16.00
CA LEU A 211 -22.74 11.69 -16.21
C LEU A 211 -22.50 10.66 -15.11
N LYS A 212 -22.70 11.04 -13.85
CA LYS A 212 -22.57 10.12 -12.72
C LYS A 212 -23.69 9.08 -12.70
N GLN A 213 -24.90 9.43 -13.14
CA GLN A 213 -26.04 8.51 -13.22
C GLN A 213 -25.89 7.47 -14.35
N ALA A 214 -25.26 7.85 -15.46
CA ALA A 214 -25.03 6.98 -16.60
C ALA A 214 -23.78 6.10 -16.46
N ALA A 215 -22.83 6.47 -15.60
CA ALA A 215 -21.65 5.67 -15.32
C ALA A 215 -22.00 4.37 -14.57
N PRO A 216 -21.27 3.26 -14.81
CA PRO A 216 -21.45 2.03 -14.04
C PRO A 216 -21.26 2.28 -12.53
N ALA A 217 -22.19 1.78 -11.71
CA ALA A 217 -22.21 2.05 -10.27
C ALA A 217 -20.98 1.46 -9.57
N GLU A 218 -20.53 0.29 -10.01
CA GLU A 218 -19.36 -0.42 -9.51
C GLU A 218 -18.09 0.41 -9.76
N LEU A 219 -17.94 0.98 -10.95
CA LEU A 219 -16.80 1.84 -11.29
C LEU A 219 -16.78 3.14 -10.48
N VAL A 220 -17.96 3.76 -10.29
CA VAL A 220 -18.10 4.95 -9.42
C VAL A 220 -17.69 4.60 -7.99
N SER A 221 -18.21 3.49 -7.46
CA SER A 221 -17.92 3.01 -6.10
C SER A 221 -16.44 2.70 -5.92
N ALA A 222 -15.83 1.96 -6.85
CA ALA A 222 -14.40 1.62 -6.80
C ALA A 222 -13.52 2.87 -6.77
N ALA A 223 -13.81 3.86 -7.63
CA ALA A 223 -13.07 5.13 -7.66
C ALA A 223 -13.24 5.94 -6.36
N GLU A 224 -14.46 6.03 -5.82
CA GLU A 224 -14.75 6.76 -4.58
C GLU A 224 -14.09 6.13 -3.36
N VAL A 225 -14.15 4.80 -3.23
CA VAL A 225 -13.52 4.05 -2.13
C VAL A 225 -11.99 4.16 -2.22
N ALA A 226 -11.40 3.92 -3.39
CA ALA A 226 -9.96 4.01 -3.58
C ALA A 226 -9.45 5.43 -3.29
N ALA A 227 -10.15 6.47 -3.78
CA ALA A 227 -9.78 7.85 -3.53
C ALA A 227 -9.94 8.26 -2.06
N ALA A 228 -10.98 7.76 -1.37
CA ALA A 228 -11.16 8.00 0.05
C ALA A 228 -10.01 7.39 0.86
N ASP A 229 -9.60 6.16 0.53
CA ASP A 229 -8.49 5.49 1.20
C ASP A 229 -7.14 6.19 0.94
N ALA A 230 -6.84 6.50 -0.33
CA ALA A 230 -5.60 7.17 -0.73
C ALA A 230 -5.42 8.56 -0.10
N LEU A 231 -6.54 9.29 0.12
CA LEU A 231 -6.53 10.66 0.61
C LEU A 231 -6.85 10.79 2.11
N LYS A 232 -7.03 9.68 2.84
CA LYS A 232 -7.45 9.70 4.25
C LYS A 232 -6.43 10.34 5.20
N ASN A 233 -5.13 10.20 4.91
CA ASN A 233 -4.06 10.61 5.82
C ASN A 233 -3.39 11.92 5.34
N ALA A 234 -4.07 13.05 5.55
CA ALA A 234 -3.57 14.36 5.16
C ALA A 234 -2.20 14.71 5.79
N GLY A 235 -1.95 14.23 7.01
CA GLY A 235 -0.67 14.43 7.69
C GLY A 235 0.49 13.72 7.01
N GLU A 236 0.29 12.48 6.57
CA GLU A 236 1.29 11.72 5.81
C GLU A 236 1.55 12.33 4.43
N ILE A 237 0.48 12.74 3.73
CA ILE A 237 0.59 13.40 2.43
C ILE A 237 1.43 14.68 2.53
N ALA A 238 1.16 15.51 3.55
CA ALA A 238 1.92 16.73 3.79
C ALA A 238 3.40 16.43 4.10
N ARG A 239 3.68 15.43 4.95
CA ARG A 239 5.06 15.01 5.28
C ARG A 239 5.82 14.51 4.07
N ALA A 240 5.23 13.64 3.25
CA ALA A 240 5.88 13.10 2.05
C ALA A 240 6.20 14.21 1.04
N LYS A 241 5.28 15.19 0.89
CA LYS A 241 5.54 16.38 0.06
C LYS A 241 6.68 17.22 0.63
N GLU A 242 6.62 17.58 1.91
CA GLU A 242 7.66 18.38 2.58
C GLU A 242 9.03 17.70 2.51
N PHE A 243 9.07 16.39 2.68
CA PHE A 243 10.27 15.58 2.52
C PHE A 243 10.86 15.70 1.10
N ASN A 244 10.03 15.56 0.07
CA ASN A 244 10.47 15.69 -1.32
C ASN A 244 10.93 17.12 -1.66
N ASP A 245 10.21 18.14 -1.18
CA ASP A 245 10.59 19.54 -1.34
C ASP A 245 11.97 19.81 -0.71
N ARG A 246 12.22 19.29 0.50
CA ARG A 246 13.50 19.40 1.20
C ARG A 246 14.61 18.62 0.51
N LEU A 247 14.34 17.41 0.02
CA LEU A 247 15.32 16.64 -0.75
C LEU A 247 15.80 17.41 -1.99
N ALA A 248 14.89 18.11 -2.67
CA ALA A 248 15.22 18.93 -3.84
C ALA A 248 15.98 20.21 -3.47
N ALA A 249 15.61 20.86 -2.36
CA ALA A 249 16.18 22.15 -1.94
C ALA A 249 17.52 22.01 -1.18
N GLU A 250 17.72 20.91 -0.44
CA GLU A 250 18.80 20.78 0.54
C GLU A 250 19.65 19.51 0.29
N PRO A 251 20.78 19.61 -0.45
CA PRO A 251 21.65 18.45 -0.69
C PRO A 251 22.21 17.79 0.57
N ALA A 252 22.37 18.54 1.66
CA ALA A 252 22.81 18.02 2.95
C ALA A 252 21.74 17.10 3.58
N PHE A 253 20.46 17.47 3.46
CA PHE A 253 19.36 16.63 3.90
C PHE A 253 19.31 15.32 3.10
N GLY A 254 19.44 15.38 1.77
CA GLY A 254 19.51 14.17 0.93
C GLY A 254 20.64 13.22 1.32
N ARG A 255 21.85 13.74 1.56
CA ARG A 255 22.97 12.92 2.08
C ARG A 255 22.70 12.35 3.46
N ALA A 256 22.06 13.10 4.34
CA ALA A 256 21.70 12.63 5.68
C ALA A 256 20.70 11.47 5.62
N VAL A 257 19.66 11.58 4.79
CA VAL A 257 18.68 10.51 4.53
C VAL A 257 19.38 9.27 3.97
N GLU A 258 20.27 9.45 2.98
CA GLU A 258 21.00 8.34 2.40
C GLU A 258 21.84 7.59 3.45
N MET A 259 22.58 8.33 4.28
CA MET A 259 23.35 7.74 5.37
C MET A 259 22.44 7.06 6.39
N ALA A 260 21.31 7.65 6.77
CA ALA A 260 20.38 7.06 7.71
C ALA A 260 19.84 5.71 7.20
N VAL A 261 19.41 5.64 5.94
CA VAL A 261 18.91 4.38 5.34
C VAL A 261 20.01 3.32 5.24
N ARG A 262 21.24 3.70 4.86
CA ARG A 262 22.40 2.77 4.91
C ARG A 262 22.71 2.29 6.32
N GLY A 263 22.53 3.16 7.31
CA GLY A 263 22.62 2.82 8.74
C GLY A 263 21.61 1.75 9.11
N ASN A 264 20.35 1.88 8.68
CA ASN A 264 19.30 0.90 8.92
C ASN A 264 19.66 -0.46 8.32
N THR A 265 20.18 -0.50 7.08
CA THR A 265 20.64 -1.75 6.45
C THR A 265 21.77 -2.41 7.25
N ALA A 266 22.74 -1.64 7.74
CA ALA A 266 23.82 -2.16 8.59
C ALA A 266 23.29 -2.65 9.95
N LEU A 267 22.31 -1.96 10.53
CA LEU A 267 21.67 -2.35 11.79
C LEU A 267 20.92 -3.69 11.65
N VAL A 268 20.17 -3.88 10.56
CA VAL A 268 19.51 -5.16 10.23
C VAL A 268 20.54 -6.29 10.09
N ALA A 269 21.70 -6.01 9.49
CA ALA A 269 22.82 -6.95 9.39
C ALA A 269 23.60 -7.14 10.70
N LYS A 270 23.20 -6.47 11.79
CA LYS A 270 23.86 -6.45 13.12
C LYS A 270 25.31 -5.95 13.08
N ASP A 271 25.67 -5.15 12.09
CA ASP A 271 26.95 -4.44 12.01
C ASP A 271 26.82 -3.09 12.73
N TYR A 272 26.80 -3.15 14.07
CA TYR A 272 26.57 -1.96 14.91
C TYR A 272 27.64 -0.86 14.76
N PRO A 273 28.96 -1.16 14.63
CA PRO A 273 29.96 -0.14 14.36
C PRO A 273 29.67 0.64 13.07
N LYS A 274 29.33 -0.07 11.98
CA LYS A 274 29.01 0.54 10.70
C LYS A 274 27.69 1.33 10.74
N ALA A 275 26.64 0.76 11.37
CA ALA A 275 25.36 1.45 11.56
C ALA A 275 25.56 2.79 12.28
N ARG A 276 26.32 2.81 13.37
CA ARG A 276 26.62 4.05 14.10
C ARG A 276 27.42 5.05 13.31
N ALA A 277 28.40 4.60 12.52
CA ALA A 277 29.17 5.49 11.66
C ALA A 277 28.25 6.21 10.67
N PHE A 278 27.30 5.49 10.07
CA PHE A 278 26.29 6.07 9.19
C PHE A 278 25.36 7.04 9.91
N TYR A 279 24.78 6.69 11.05
CA TYR A 279 23.88 7.61 11.77
C TYR A 279 24.59 8.87 12.28
N LYS A 280 25.83 8.75 12.76
CA LYS A 280 26.64 9.92 13.12
C LYS A 280 26.98 10.78 11.91
N GLY A 281 27.26 10.16 10.76
CA GLY A 281 27.43 10.86 9.49
C GLY A 281 26.16 11.62 9.10
N ALA A 282 25.00 10.97 9.20
CA ALA A 282 23.70 11.57 8.92
C ALA A 282 23.45 12.79 9.82
N LEU A 283 23.66 12.66 11.12
CA LEU A 283 23.49 13.75 12.09
C LEU A 283 24.54 14.87 11.94
N SER A 284 25.70 14.58 11.40
CA SER A 284 26.71 15.60 11.05
C SER A 284 26.27 16.42 9.83
N GLN A 285 25.65 15.77 8.83
CA GLN A 285 25.09 16.45 7.66
C GLN A 285 23.81 17.22 8.02
N TYR A 286 22.95 16.64 8.84
CA TYR A 286 21.66 17.20 9.23
C TYR A 286 21.30 16.85 10.69
N PRO A 287 21.67 17.71 11.67
CA PRO A 287 21.49 17.43 13.10
C PRO A 287 20.03 17.23 13.53
N GLY A 288 19.09 17.82 12.77
CA GLY A 288 17.66 17.72 13.00
C GLY A 288 17.01 16.43 12.50
N LEU A 289 17.74 15.47 11.93
CA LEU A 289 17.17 14.21 11.42
C LEU A 289 16.91 13.26 12.59
N ILE A 290 15.70 13.36 13.15
CA ILE A 290 15.36 12.69 14.41
C ILE A 290 15.34 11.17 14.28
N ASP A 291 15.00 10.63 13.10
CA ASP A 291 15.10 9.19 12.79
C ASP A 291 16.51 8.66 12.97
N ALA A 292 17.53 9.36 12.44
CA ALA A 292 18.91 8.94 12.58
C ALA A 292 19.35 8.93 14.06
N ARG A 293 18.83 9.86 14.88
CA ARG A 293 19.09 9.91 16.31
C ARG A 293 18.43 8.74 17.06
N ARG A 294 17.17 8.44 16.74
CA ARG A 294 16.45 7.29 17.29
C ARG A 294 17.14 5.97 16.92
N GLN A 295 17.54 5.81 15.66
CA GLN A 295 18.22 4.60 15.20
C GLN A 295 19.66 4.45 15.74
N LEU A 296 20.34 5.57 16.03
CA LEU A 296 21.60 5.54 16.76
C LEU A 296 21.41 5.02 18.19
N ALA A 297 20.34 5.43 18.88
CA ALA A 297 20.00 4.90 20.20
C ALA A 297 19.66 3.41 20.14
N GLU A 298 18.92 2.96 19.11
CA GLU A 298 18.61 1.55 18.88
C GLU A 298 19.88 0.71 18.66
N ALA A 299 20.81 1.19 17.83
CA ALA A 299 22.08 0.50 17.58
C ALA A 299 22.93 0.35 18.86
N ASP A 300 23.00 1.41 19.68
CA ASP A 300 23.68 1.36 20.98
C ASP A 300 22.95 0.42 21.96
N PHE A 301 21.61 0.39 21.95
CA PHE A 301 20.83 -0.53 22.78
C PHE A 301 21.09 -1.99 22.41
N GLN A 302 20.95 -2.36 21.13
CA GLN A 302 21.10 -3.74 20.68
C GLN A 302 22.52 -4.27 20.92
N GLU A 303 23.55 -3.47 20.65
CA GLU A 303 24.92 -3.87 20.95
C GLU A 303 25.19 -3.94 22.46
N GLY A 304 24.66 -2.99 23.24
CA GLY A 304 24.77 -2.99 24.69
C GLY A 304 24.16 -4.23 25.33
N VAL A 305 22.95 -4.60 24.92
CA VAL A 305 22.27 -5.84 25.35
C VAL A 305 23.07 -7.06 24.90
N ARG A 306 23.59 -7.10 23.67
CA ARG A 306 24.44 -8.21 23.20
C ARG A 306 25.65 -8.39 24.11
N LEU A 307 26.43 -7.34 24.35
CA LEU A 307 27.63 -7.37 25.19
C LEU A 307 27.32 -7.82 26.62
N ALA A 308 26.19 -7.39 27.17
CA ALA A 308 25.72 -7.82 28.48
C ALA A 308 25.37 -9.31 28.49
N ALA A 309 24.63 -9.78 27.49
CA ALA A 309 24.15 -11.16 27.41
C ALA A 309 25.29 -12.18 27.25
N VAL A 310 26.33 -11.84 26.49
CA VAL A 310 27.49 -12.73 26.26
C VAL A 310 28.60 -12.55 27.31
N GLY A 311 28.47 -11.56 28.20
CA GLY A 311 29.47 -11.29 29.25
C GLY A 311 30.81 -10.72 28.75
N GLU A 312 30.90 -10.28 27.49
CA GLU A 312 32.14 -9.78 26.87
C GLU A 312 32.71 -8.55 27.59
N SER A 313 31.88 -7.57 27.93
CA SER A 313 32.31 -6.38 28.67
C SER A 313 31.15 -5.64 29.33
N ARG A 314 31.01 -5.82 30.66
CA ARG A 314 29.99 -5.14 31.47
C ARG A 314 30.10 -3.62 31.43
N LYS A 315 31.33 -3.10 31.40
CA LYS A 315 31.60 -1.65 31.34
C LYS A 315 31.16 -1.08 30.00
N ALA A 316 31.53 -1.72 28.89
CA ALA A 316 31.12 -1.28 27.56
C ALA A 316 29.61 -1.39 27.38
N ALA A 317 29.00 -2.49 27.84
CA ALA A 317 27.55 -2.66 27.82
C ALA A 317 26.83 -1.51 28.54
N ASN A 318 27.24 -1.17 29.77
CA ASN A 318 26.67 -0.05 30.52
C ASN A 318 26.84 1.30 29.82
N GLN A 319 27.99 1.55 29.19
CA GLN A 319 28.21 2.79 28.44
C GLN A 319 27.25 2.91 27.25
N LEU A 320 27.08 1.82 26.50
CA LEU A 320 26.16 1.77 25.36
C LEU A 320 24.70 1.95 25.76
N LEU A 321 24.26 1.22 26.79
CA LEU A 321 22.90 1.35 27.31
C LEU A 321 22.61 2.75 27.86
N GLY A 322 23.61 3.39 28.50
CA GLY A 322 23.51 4.79 28.92
C GLY A 322 23.37 5.76 27.75
N ARG A 323 24.08 5.54 26.64
CA ARG A 323 23.92 6.33 25.40
C ARG A 323 22.55 6.11 24.76
N ALA A 324 22.07 4.86 24.72
CA ALA A 324 20.75 4.54 24.20
C ALA A 324 19.64 5.24 24.99
N TYR A 325 19.70 5.18 26.33
CA TYR A 325 18.78 5.90 27.20
C TYR A 325 18.79 7.41 26.94
N ALA A 326 19.97 8.04 26.92
CA ALA A 326 20.08 9.49 26.68
C ALA A 326 19.64 9.87 25.26
N GLY A 327 19.92 9.04 24.27
CA GLY A 327 19.51 9.24 22.88
C GLY A 327 18.00 9.16 22.70
N ALA A 328 17.35 8.14 23.29
CA ALA A 328 15.90 8.02 23.28
C ALA A 328 15.21 9.18 24.02
N ASP A 329 15.76 9.60 25.17
CA ASP A 329 15.26 10.75 25.92
C ASP A 329 15.35 12.05 25.12
N SER A 330 16.48 12.29 24.43
CA SER A 330 16.63 13.45 23.55
C SER A 330 15.61 13.43 22.40
N VAL A 331 15.35 12.28 21.78
CA VAL A 331 14.34 12.17 20.72
C VAL A 331 12.95 12.51 21.27
N ILE A 332 12.58 11.98 22.43
CA ILE A 332 11.29 12.26 23.07
C ILE A 332 11.13 13.77 23.33
N ASN A 333 12.15 14.41 23.90
CA ASN A 333 12.11 15.83 24.27
C ASN A 333 12.12 16.76 23.05
N ASP A 334 12.81 16.40 21.98
CA ASP A 334 12.91 17.23 20.76
C ASP A 334 11.72 17.02 19.82
N SER A 335 11.01 15.91 19.95
CA SER A 335 9.89 15.53 19.08
C SER A 335 8.74 16.53 18.93
N PRO A 336 8.36 17.34 19.96
CA PRO A 336 7.31 18.34 19.81
C PRO A 336 7.77 19.56 18.99
N ALA A 337 9.09 19.81 18.90
CA ALA A 337 9.66 20.98 18.25
C ALA A 337 10.20 20.69 16.84
N VAL A 338 10.46 19.42 16.51
CA VAL A 338 11.10 19.00 15.26
C VAL A 338 10.12 18.14 14.45
N SER A 339 9.69 18.64 13.28
CA SER A 339 8.81 17.93 12.34
C SER A 339 9.55 17.02 11.34
N ASN A 340 10.88 16.86 11.50
CA ASN A 340 11.76 16.23 10.51
C ASN A 340 11.81 14.69 10.65
N TYR A 341 10.65 14.05 10.60
CA TYR A 341 10.56 12.59 10.53
C TYR A 341 10.62 12.12 9.09
N LEU A 342 11.20 10.94 8.85
CA LEU A 342 11.03 10.25 7.58
C LEU A 342 9.53 9.88 7.38
N PRO A 343 9.01 9.97 6.14
CA PRO A 343 7.63 9.58 5.84
C PRO A 343 7.39 8.07 6.07
N PHE A 344 6.11 7.71 6.07
CA PHE A 344 5.56 6.35 6.20
C PHE A 344 5.73 5.70 7.58
N LEU A 345 6.04 6.50 8.60
CA LEU A 345 5.94 6.13 9.99
C LEU A 345 5.07 7.15 10.72
N GLU A 346 3.93 6.70 11.25
CA GLU A 346 3.04 7.57 12.02
C GLU A 346 3.74 8.10 13.26
N ARG A 347 3.47 9.37 13.61
CA ARG A 347 4.10 10.04 14.75
C ARG A 347 3.92 9.26 16.05
N ASP A 348 2.70 8.83 16.35
CA ASP A 348 2.40 8.13 17.59
C ASP A 348 3.11 6.78 17.64
N LYS A 349 3.21 6.09 16.49
CA LYS A 349 4.01 4.88 16.37
C LYS A 349 5.50 5.15 16.58
N PHE A 350 6.08 6.17 15.95
CA PHE A 350 7.48 6.56 16.14
C PHE A 350 7.78 6.88 17.61
N LEU A 351 6.93 7.68 18.27
CA LEU A 351 7.11 8.06 19.65
C LEU A 351 6.90 6.88 20.60
N GLY A 352 5.86 6.08 20.39
CA GLY A 352 5.59 4.89 21.17
C GLY A 352 6.75 3.90 21.11
N GLU A 353 7.34 3.68 19.93
CA GLU A 353 8.55 2.86 19.77
C GLU A 353 9.77 3.47 20.47
N THR A 354 9.90 4.80 20.50
CA THR A 354 11.00 5.49 21.18
C THR A 354 10.87 5.41 22.70
N TYR A 355 9.66 5.58 23.23
CA TYR A 355 9.36 5.36 24.65
C TYR A 355 9.61 3.91 25.06
N ALA A 356 9.23 2.94 24.22
CA ALA A 356 9.53 1.52 24.45
C ALA A 356 11.05 1.26 24.48
N LEU A 357 11.82 1.87 23.59
CA LEU A 357 13.28 1.79 23.59
C LEU A 357 13.88 2.39 24.87
N LYS A 358 13.38 3.54 25.35
CA LYS A 358 13.80 4.14 26.63
C LYS A 358 13.53 3.19 27.79
N ALA A 359 12.33 2.61 27.87
CA ALA A 359 11.97 1.64 28.91
C ALA A 359 12.87 0.39 28.83
N ALA A 360 13.12 -0.14 27.64
CA ALA A 360 14.01 -1.27 27.42
C ALA A 360 15.45 -0.98 27.86
N ALA A 361 15.99 0.19 27.51
CA ALA A 361 17.31 0.63 27.94
C ALA A 361 17.41 0.73 29.46
N ILE A 362 16.39 1.28 30.14
CA ILE A 362 16.34 1.34 31.61
C ILE A 362 16.35 -0.06 32.23
N SER A 363 15.51 -0.97 31.72
CA SER A 363 15.46 -2.36 32.20
C SER A 363 16.81 -3.07 32.01
N ALA A 364 17.43 -2.92 30.83
CA ALA A 364 18.75 -3.47 30.56
C ALA A 364 19.85 -2.87 31.47
N MET A 365 19.85 -1.55 31.69
CA MET A 365 20.80 -0.90 32.61
C MET A 365 20.65 -1.43 34.03
N ARG A 366 19.42 -1.68 34.48
CA ARG A 366 19.18 -2.32 35.78
C ARG A 366 19.78 -3.72 35.83
N ALA A 367 19.50 -4.55 34.83
CA ALA A 367 20.02 -5.92 34.75
C ALA A 367 21.55 -5.96 34.77
N VAL A 368 22.19 -5.07 34.00
CA VAL A 368 23.66 -4.97 33.95
C VAL A 368 24.24 -4.35 35.23
N GLY A 369 23.57 -3.38 35.86
CA GLY A 369 24.05 -2.75 37.09
C GLY A 369 23.88 -3.62 38.35
N GLY A 370 22.81 -4.43 38.42
CA GLY A 370 22.53 -5.34 39.53
C GLY A 370 22.59 -4.64 40.90
N LYS A 371 23.21 -5.30 41.89
CA LYS A 371 23.35 -4.80 43.27
C LYS A 371 24.20 -3.53 43.42
N ASN A 372 24.91 -3.12 42.36
CA ASN A 372 25.83 -1.98 42.41
C ASN A 372 25.11 -0.64 42.17
N ILE A 373 23.81 -0.64 41.84
CA ILE A 373 23.03 0.58 41.64
C ILE A 373 22.61 1.15 43.01
N LYS A 374 22.91 2.43 43.25
CA LYS A 374 22.47 3.13 44.46
C LYS A 374 20.94 3.15 44.54
N LYS A 375 20.38 2.94 45.75
CA LYS A 375 18.92 2.91 46.00
C LYS A 375 18.15 4.10 45.40
N LYS A 376 18.70 5.32 45.53
CA LYS A 376 18.10 6.54 44.94
C LYS A 376 18.04 6.48 43.41
N THR A 377 19.11 5.99 42.78
CA THR A 377 19.15 5.82 41.32
C THR A 377 18.18 4.74 40.87
N LEU A 378 18.08 3.64 41.61
CA LEU A 378 17.15 2.55 41.32
C LEU A 378 15.68 3.03 41.34
N ALA A 379 15.29 3.78 42.38
CA ALA A 379 13.93 4.32 42.50
C ALA A 379 13.59 5.31 41.36
N ARG A 380 14.57 6.13 40.94
CA ARG A 380 14.42 7.02 39.77
C ARG A 380 14.21 6.23 38.49
N LEU A 381 15.06 5.23 38.24
CA LEU A 381 14.96 4.38 37.04
C LEU A 381 13.63 3.62 37.00
N GLU A 382 13.14 3.12 38.13
CA GLU A 382 11.83 2.48 38.21
C GLU A 382 10.70 3.42 37.80
N THR A 383 10.74 4.66 38.29
CA THR A 383 9.72 5.68 37.97
C THR A 383 9.74 6.02 36.48
N GLU A 384 10.94 6.28 35.93
CA GLU A 384 11.10 6.59 34.50
C GLU A 384 10.75 5.39 33.60
N PHE A 385 11.03 4.17 34.04
CA PHE A 385 10.64 2.94 33.34
C PHE A 385 9.12 2.86 33.19
N LYS A 386 8.37 2.99 34.30
CA LYS A 386 6.89 2.90 34.28
C LYS A 386 6.29 3.99 33.40
N SER A 387 6.71 5.24 33.62
CA SER A 387 6.22 6.37 32.83
C SER A 387 6.51 6.20 31.33
N SER A 388 7.68 5.67 30.96
CA SER A 388 8.00 5.43 29.55
C SER A 388 7.19 4.27 28.98
N LEU A 389 6.99 3.19 29.74
CA LEU A 389 6.20 2.04 29.31
C LEU A 389 4.72 2.39 29.12
N ASP A 390 4.15 3.17 30.03
CA ASP A 390 2.75 3.60 29.97
C ASP A 390 2.49 4.48 28.73
N GLU A 391 3.37 5.46 28.46
CA GLU A 391 3.26 6.28 27.25
C GLU A 391 3.53 5.46 25.97
N ALA A 392 4.44 4.48 26.01
CA ALA A 392 4.66 3.58 24.87
C ALA A 392 3.40 2.79 24.49
N ILE A 393 2.71 2.21 25.48
CA ILE A 393 1.47 1.44 25.28
C ILE A 393 0.33 2.35 24.83
N LYS A 394 0.23 3.56 25.37
CA LYS A 394 -0.79 4.55 24.98
C LYS A 394 -0.64 5.00 23.53
N LEU A 395 0.58 5.27 23.08
CA LEU A 395 0.87 5.79 21.73
C LEU A 395 0.95 4.69 20.67
N SER A 396 1.42 3.49 21.04
CA SER A 396 1.55 2.35 20.13
C SER A 396 1.11 1.05 20.82
N PRO A 397 -0.22 0.82 20.96
CA PRO A 397 -0.75 -0.35 21.67
C PRO A 397 -0.34 -1.69 21.05
N GLU A 398 -0.13 -1.71 19.74
CA GLU A 398 0.32 -2.88 18.98
C GLU A 398 1.86 -3.05 18.98
N GLY A 399 2.58 -2.15 19.66
CA GLY A 399 4.04 -2.16 19.74
C GLY A 399 4.56 -3.41 20.47
N ARG A 400 5.13 -4.36 19.72
CA ARG A 400 5.64 -5.62 20.25
C ARG A 400 6.57 -5.46 21.46
N LEU A 401 7.56 -4.56 21.37
CA LEU A 401 8.52 -4.33 22.45
C LEU A 401 7.84 -3.84 23.74
N ALA A 402 6.92 -2.89 23.64
CA ALA A 402 6.19 -2.37 24.80
C ALA A 402 5.33 -3.46 25.44
N ARG A 403 4.63 -4.28 24.64
CA ARG A 403 3.82 -5.40 25.14
C ARG A 403 4.68 -6.46 25.83
N GLU A 404 5.82 -6.83 25.25
CA GLU A 404 6.76 -7.77 25.88
C GLU A 404 7.33 -7.23 27.19
N LEU A 405 7.63 -5.93 27.27
CA LEU A 405 8.07 -5.27 28.50
C LEU A 405 6.97 -5.24 29.57
N LEU A 406 5.72 -4.95 29.18
CA LEU A 406 4.58 -4.93 30.09
C LEU A 406 4.28 -6.33 30.65
N GLU A 407 4.34 -7.35 29.80
CA GLU A 407 4.16 -8.73 30.26
C GLU A 407 5.23 -9.15 31.27
N ARG A 408 6.49 -8.80 31.04
CA ARG A 408 7.56 -9.07 32.02
C ARG A 408 7.38 -8.27 33.29
N TYR A 409 7.09 -6.97 33.17
CA TYR A 409 6.91 -6.08 34.31
C TYR A 409 5.75 -6.52 35.23
N THR A 410 4.65 -6.99 34.65
CA THR A 410 3.50 -7.51 35.42
C THR A 410 3.79 -8.82 36.13
N LYS A 411 4.68 -9.66 35.59
CA LYS A 411 5.09 -10.95 36.20
C LYS A 411 6.19 -10.80 37.25
N GLU A 412 7.20 -10.00 36.95
CA GLU A 412 8.46 -9.96 37.69
C GLU A 412 8.63 -8.68 38.52
N GLY A 413 7.80 -7.66 38.29
CA GLY A 413 8.03 -6.31 38.77
C GLY A 413 9.09 -5.57 37.93
N PHE A 414 9.53 -4.41 38.42
CA PHE A 414 10.70 -3.75 37.82
C PHE A 414 11.93 -4.61 38.05
#